data_AF-A0A2A2KIA8-F1
#
_entry.id   AF-A0A2A2KIA8-F1
#
_cell.length_a   1.000
_cell.length_b   1.000
_cell.length_c   1.000
_cell.angle_alpha   90.00
_cell.angle_beta   90.00
_cell.angle_gamma   90.00
#
_symmetry.space_group_name_H-M   'P 1'
#
loop_
_entity.id
_entity.type
_entity.pdbx_description
1 polymer ?
#
loop_
_entity_poly.entity_id
_entity_poly.type
_entity_poly.pdbx_seq_one_letter_code
_entity_poly.pdbx_strand_id
1 'polypeptide(L)'
;MDGVEDDDNTGVVVIGATNTPWVLDKGFLRRFEQRIYVPLPELQDRLDLLKILLTKNSHNLTNASLKDLASKTRGCSCHDIKMVIKDAFRRPISKVRTATHFRKVSTPSHKGLNVLNHNMWEPCSPNDPHAQKKSWHDLDEHETAIPLLTEVNSSRYESKILFL
;
A
#
# COMPACT_ATOMS: atom_id res chain seq x y z
N MET A 1 54.12 22.43 -11.26
CA MET A 1 53.96 21.01 -10.89
C MET A 1 52.51 20.67 -11.14
N ASP A 2 52.23 20.10 -12.32
CA ASP A 2 50.94 19.44 -12.59
C ASP A 2 51.05 18.03 -12.03
N GLY A 3 50.16 17.69 -11.10
CA GLY A 3 50.06 16.36 -10.51
C GLY A 3 49.34 15.42 -11.48
N VAL A 4 50.10 14.51 -12.06
CA VAL A 4 49.60 13.24 -12.59
C VAL A 4 49.11 12.40 -11.41
N GLU A 5 47.96 11.72 -11.57
CA GLU A 5 47.80 10.29 -11.22
C GLU A 5 46.36 9.82 -11.54
N ASP A 6 46.30 9.03 -12.62
CA ASP A 6 45.36 7.95 -12.96
C ASP A 6 43.84 8.21 -13.07
N ASP A 7 43.37 8.06 -14.32
CA ASP A 7 41.99 8.05 -14.82
C ASP A 7 41.21 6.76 -14.42
N ASP A 8 41.38 6.28 -13.18
CA ASP A 8 40.77 5.05 -12.67
C ASP A 8 39.29 5.21 -12.26
N ASN A 9 38.72 6.40 -12.44
CA ASN A 9 37.30 6.66 -12.16
C ASN A 9 36.40 6.55 -13.42
N THR A 10 36.93 5.97 -14.50
CA THR A 10 36.24 5.77 -15.78
C THR A 10 35.15 4.69 -15.68
N GLY A 11 34.07 4.99 -14.94
CA GLY A 11 32.88 4.14 -14.88
C GLY A 11 32.02 4.24 -13.61
N VAL A 12 32.43 4.98 -12.58
CA VAL A 12 31.67 5.07 -11.33
C VAL A 12 30.72 6.27 -11.37
N VAL A 13 29.42 6.01 -11.21
CA VAL A 13 28.38 7.05 -11.07
C VAL A 13 27.95 7.14 -9.60
N VAL A 14 28.07 8.35 -9.03
CA VAL A 14 27.62 8.63 -7.66
C VAL A 14 26.29 9.38 -7.70
N ILE A 15 25.28 8.83 -7.00
CA ILE A 15 23.96 9.45 -6.87
C ILE A 15 23.71 9.76 -5.39
N GLY A 16 23.43 11.03 -5.09
CA GLY A 16 22.99 11.49 -3.78
C GLY A 16 21.51 11.87 -3.79
N ALA A 17 20.79 11.59 -2.71
CA ALA A 17 19.40 12.00 -2.51
C ALA A 17 19.26 12.80 -1.20
N THR A 18 18.58 13.94 -1.24
CA THR A 18 18.32 14.78 -0.07
C THR A 18 16.97 15.49 -0.19
N ASN A 19 16.26 15.62 0.93
CA ASN A 19 15.05 16.44 1.04
C ASN A 19 15.35 17.87 1.51
N THR A 20 16.61 18.18 1.87
CA THR A 20 17.03 19.46 2.44
C THR A 20 18.30 19.99 1.76
N PRO A 21 18.26 20.27 0.44
CA PRO A 21 19.45 20.68 -0.32
C PRO A 21 20.08 21.99 0.17
N TRP A 22 19.32 22.87 0.83
CA TRP A 22 19.80 24.14 1.37
C TRP A 22 20.70 24.00 2.63
N VAL A 23 20.68 22.84 3.30
CA VAL A 23 21.51 22.57 4.48
C VAL A 23 22.94 22.15 4.07
N LEU A 24 23.12 21.65 2.84
CA LEU A 24 24.41 21.19 2.35
C LEU A 24 25.36 22.35 2.07
N ASP A 25 26.63 22.17 2.43
CA ASP A 25 27.64 23.18 2.17
C ASP A 25 27.92 23.34 0.67
N LYS A 26 28.35 24.55 0.28
CA LYS A 26 28.61 24.89 -1.12
C LYS A 26 29.74 24.07 -1.74
N GLY A 27 30.74 23.65 -0.96
CA GLY A 27 31.87 22.83 -1.42
C GLY A 27 31.46 21.39 -1.73
N PHE A 28 30.55 20.81 -0.97
CA PHE A 28 29.93 19.52 -1.25
C PHE A 28 29.05 19.61 -2.49
N LEU A 29 28.18 20.64 -2.57
CA LEU A 29 27.30 20.85 -3.72
C LEU A 29 28.05 21.08 -5.04
N ARG A 30 29.28 21.59 -5.01
CA ARG A 30 30.14 21.74 -6.20
C ARG A 30 30.63 20.40 -6.78
N ARG A 31 30.65 19.32 -5.98
CA ARG A 31 31.00 17.97 -6.44
C ARG A 31 29.84 17.25 -7.12
N PHE A 32 28.62 17.77 -6.98
CA PHE A 32 27.42 17.30 -7.66
C PHE A 32 26.99 18.32 -8.72
N GLU A 33 27.61 18.22 -9.88
CA GLU A 33 27.39 19.12 -11.01
C GLU A 33 25.96 19.01 -11.58
N GLN A 34 25.46 17.78 -11.69
CA GLN A 34 24.11 17.49 -12.15
C GLN A 34 23.15 17.46 -10.97
N ARG A 35 22.06 18.22 -11.06
CA ARG A 35 21.03 18.30 -10.02
C ARG A 35 19.66 18.15 -10.65
N ILE A 36 18.94 17.13 -10.21
CA ILE A 36 17.60 16.82 -10.70
C ILE A 36 16.63 17.07 -9.56
N TYR A 37 15.68 17.98 -9.80
CA TYR A 37 14.55 18.16 -8.89
C TYR A 37 13.51 17.07 -9.16
N VAL A 38 13.09 16.36 -8.11
CA VAL A 38 12.04 15.35 -8.18
C VAL A 38 10.77 15.95 -7.56
N PRO A 39 9.78 16.36 -8.37
CA PRO A 39 8.54 16.92 -7.85
C PRO A 39 7.65 15.83 -7.23
N LEU A 40 6.56 16.28 -6.60
CA LEU A 40 5.46 15.40 -6.21
C LEU A 40 4.81 14.77 -7.46
N PRO A 41 4.27 13.55 -7.35
CA PRO A 41 3.68 12.84 -8.49
C PRO A 41 2.42 13.55 -8.99
N GLU A 42 2.26 13.61 -10.31
CA GLU A 42 1.05 14.12 -10.95
C GLU A 42 -0.09 13.08 -10.91
N LEU A 43 -1.28 13.47 -11.36
CA LEU A 43 -2.46 12.59 -11.30
C LEU A 43 -2.21 11.22 -11.95
N GLN A 44 -1.58 11.21 -13.12
CA GLN A 44 -1.30 9.99 -13.86
C GLN A 44 -0.23 9.14 -13.15
N ASP A 45 0.82 9.77 -12.62
CA ASP A 45 1.86 9.09 -11.84
C ASP A 45 1.27 8.45 -10.58
N ARG A 46 0.35 9.15 -9.89
CA ARG A 46 -0.35 8.60 -8.72
C ARG A 46 -1.23 7.42 -9.09
N LEU A 47 -1.93 7.48 -10.23
CA LEU A 47 -2.72 6.35 -10.73
C LEU A 47 -1.83 5.13 -10.98
N ASP A 48 -0.70 5.32 -11.64
CA ASP A 48 0.20 4.21 -11.97
C ASP A 48 0.93 3.68 -10.73
N LEU A 49 1.29 4.56 -9.79
CA LEU A 49 1.77 4.17 -8.47
C LEU A 49 0.74 3.31 -7.71
N LEU A 50 -0.53 3.73 -7.69
CA LEU A 50 -1.61 2.97 -7.05
C LEU A 50 -1.73 1.57 -7.66
N LYS A 51 -1.72 1.45 -9.00
CA LYS A 51 -1.75 0.14 -9.68
C LYS A 51 -0.56 -0.73 -9.28
N ILE A 52 0.66 -0.19 -9.27
CA ILE A 52 1.87 -0.92 -8.88
C ILE A 52 1.78 -1.42 -7.44
N LEU A 53 1.35 -0.56 -6.52
CA LEU A 53 1.25 -0.90 -5.10
C LEU A 53 0.14 -1.93 -4.82
N LEU A 54 -0.95 -1.86 -5.57
CA LEU A 54 -2.08 -2.78 -5.44
C LEU A 54 -1.86 -4.11 -6.19
N THR A 55 -0.97 -4.18 -7.18
CA THR A 55 -0.67 -5.43 -7.90
C THR A 55 -0.16 -6.53 -6.96
N LYS A 56 0.51 -6.16 -5.86
CA LYS A 56 1.08 -7.11 -4.90
C LYS A 56 0.03 -7.79 -4.01
N ASN A 57 -1.19 -7.26 -3.92
CA ASN A 57 -2.20 -7.74 -3.00
C ASN A 57 -3.56 -7.85 -3.70
N SER A 58 -4.31 -8.92 -3.44
CA SER A 58 -5.64 -9.09 -4.03
C SER A 58 -6.61 -8.00 -3.55
N HIS A 59 -7.29 -7.35 -4.49
CA HIS A 59 -8.22 -6.25 -4.25
C HIS A 59 -9.35 -6.29 -5.30
N ASN A 60 -10.51 -5.73 -4.95
CA ASN A 60 -11.69 -5.64 -5.84
C ASN A 60 -11.97 -4.20 -6.30
N LEU A 61 -10.95 -3.35 -6.37
CA LEU A 61 -11.09 -1.95 -6.80
C LEU A 61 -11.23 -1.87 -8.32
N THR A 62 -12.16 -1.03 -8.79
CA THR A 62 -12.36 -0.81 -10.23
C THR A 62 -11.37 0.22 -10.77
N ASN A 63 -11.18 0.28 -12.09
CA ASN A 63 -10.39 1.35 -12.70
C ASN A 63 -10.95 2.76 -12.41
N ALA A 64 -12.27 2.89 -12.25
CA ALA A 64 -12.90 4.16 -11.87
C ALA A 64 -12.54 4.54 -10.42
N SER A 65 -12.60 3.57 -9.51
CA SER A 65 -12.15 3.69 -8.11
C SER A 65 -10.71 4.16 -7.99
N LEU A 66 -9.81 3.58 -8.79
CA LEU A 66 -8.40 3.96 -8.78
C LEU A 66 -8.19 5.40 -9.27
N LYS A 67 -8.94 5.82 -10.29
CA LYS A 67 -8.91 7.22 -10.77
C LYS A 67 -9.41 8.19 -9.71
N ASP A 68 -10.50 7.86 -9.03
CA ASP A 68 -11.03 8.66 -7.93
C ASP A 68 -10.02 8.77 -6.78
N LEU A 69 -9.41 7.65 -6.37
CA LEU A 69 -8.36 7.63 -5.35
C LEU A 69 -7.12 8.44 -5.76
N ALA A 70 -6.68 8.36 -7.02
CA ALA A 70 -5.59 9.17 -7.55
C ALA A 70 -5.91 10.67 -7.51
N SER A 71 -7.17 11.04 -7.70
CA SER A 71 -7.63 12.43 -7.60
C SER A 71 -7.63 12.94 -6.16
N LYS A 72 -8.04 12.10 -5.20
CA LYS A 72 -8.10 12.40 -3.76
C LYS A 72 -6.72 12.48 -3.10
N THR A 73 -5.71 11.82 -3.67
CA THR A 73 -4.33 11.80 -3.15
C THR A 73 -3.46 12.95 -3.69
N ARG A 74 -4.07 14.06 -4.16
CA ARG A 74 -3.33 15.23 -4.64
C ARG A 74 -2.46 15.82 -3.53
N GLY A 75 -1.19 16.08 -3.84
CA GLY A 75 -0.22 16.65 -2.91
C GLY A 75 0.45 15.62 -1.99
N CYS A 76 0.03 14.35 -2.02
CA CYS A 76 0.70 13.29 -1.29
C CYS A 76 2.00 12.87 -1.98
N SER A 77 3.03 12.58 -1.18
CA SER A 77 4.25 11.94 -1.69
C SER A 77 4.02 10.45 -1.97
N CYS A 78 4.97 9.83 -2.67
CA CYS A 78 4.96 8.39 -2.90
C CYS A 78 4.97 7.59 -1.57
N HIS A 79 5.65 8.13 -0.54
CA HIS A 79 5.67 7.53 0.80
C HIS A 79 4.28 7.53 1.44
N ASP A 80 3.58 8.66 1.39
CA ASP A 80 2.27 8.83 2.02
C ASP A 80 1.24 7.89 1.38
N ILE A 81 1.19 7.85 0.04
CA ILE A 81 0.29 6.97 -0.72
C ILE A 81 0.56 5.49 -0.34
N LYS A 82 1.82 5.11 -0.23
CA LYS A 82 2.22 3.75 0.17
C LYS A 82 1.79 3.42 1.59
N MET A 83 1.90 4.36 2.53
CA MET A 83 1.45 4.17 3.91
C MET A 83 -0.07 4.02 3.98
N VAL A 84 -0.83 4.87 3.29
CA VAL A 84 -2.29 4.77 3.24
C VAL A 84 -2.74 3.39 2.72
N ILE A 85 -2.13 2.90 1.64
CA ILE A 85 -2.46 1.57 1.09
C ILE A 85 -2.08 0.47 2.09
N LYS A 86 -0.89 0.54 2.69
CA LYS A 86 -0.44 -0.44 3.68
C LYS A 86 -1.40 -0.51 4.86
N ASP A 87 -1.85 0.63 5.36
CA ASP A 87 -2.82 0.71 6.45
C ASP A 87 -4.19 0.18 6.03
N ALA A 88 -4.62 0.46 4.81
CA ALA A 88 -5.86 -0.10 4.25
C ALA A 88 -5.83 -1.64 4.27
N PHE A 89 -4.72 -2.26 3.88
CA PHE A 89 -4.53 -3.72 3.93
C PHE A 89 -4.45 -4.30 5.35
N ARG A 90 -4.04 -3.50 6.35
CA ARG A 90 -4.06 -3.95 7.76
C ARG A 90 -5.47 -4.00 8.35
N ARG A 91 -6.44 -3.25 7.80
CA ARG A 91 -7.80 -3.18 8.36
C ARG A 91 -8.54 -4.52 8.32
N PRO A 92 -8.58 -5.28 7.21
CA PRO A 92 -9.17 -6.63 7.19
C PRO A 92 -8.54 -7.56 8.23
N ILE A 93 -7.21 -7.58 8.32
CA ILE A 93 -6.46 -8.39 9.30
C ILE A 93 -6.84 -8.01 10.73
N SER A 94 -6.93 -6.72 11.02
CA SER A 94 -7.35 -6.24 12.34
C SER A 94 -8.79 -6.63 12.67
N LYS A 95 -9.72 -6.60 11.69
CA LYS A 95 -11.10 -7.06 11.88
C LYS A 95 -11.14 -8.53 12.25
N VAL A 96 -10.39 -9.36 11.52
CA VAL A 96 -10.29 -10.80 11.79
C VAL A 96 -9.76 -11.05 13.21
N ARG A 97 -8.67 -10.39 13.61
CA ARG A 97 -8.06 -10.57 14.93
C ARG A 97 -8.94 -10.14 16.09
N THR A 98 -9.83 -9.17 15.87
CA THR A 98 -10.75 -8.64 16.91
C THR A 98 -12.15 -9.23 16.85
N ALA A 99 -12.43 -10.09 15.87
CA ALA A 99 -13.72 -10.73 15.71
C ALA A 99 -13.95 -11.78 16.81
N THR A 100 -15.20 -11.86 17.25
CA THR A 100 -15.66 -12.82 18.27
C THR A 100 -16.48 -13.95 17.65
N HIS A 101 -16.98 -13.73 16.44
CA HIS A 101 -17.84 -14.66 15.73
C HIS A 101 -17.38 -14.80 14.28
N PHE A 102 -17.43 -16.02 13.78
CA PHE A 102 -17.04 -16.39 12.44
C PHE A 102 -18.10 -17.29 11.81
N ARG A 103 -18.25 -17.22 10.49
CA ARG A 103 -19.10 -18.13 9.72
C ARG A 103 -18.27 -18.80 8.62
N LYS A 104 -18.73 -19.96 8.16
CA LYS A 104 -18.15 -20.63 6.99
C LYS A 104 -18.67 -20.01 5.71
N VAL A 105 -17.77 -19.74 4.78
CA VAL A 105 -18.05 -19.23 3.44
C VAL A 105 -17.28 -20.03 2.40
N SER A 106 -17.75 -19.98 1.15
CA SER A 106 -16.97 -20.44 0.00
C SER A 106 -16.34 -19.21 -0.65
N THR A 107 -15.01 -19.14 -0.68
CA THR A 107 -14.30 -17.99 -1.26
C THR A 107 -13.44 -18.43 -2.44
N PRO A 108 -13.18 -17.54 -3.41
CA PRO A 108 -12.17 -17.79 -4.42
C PRO A 108 -10.82 -18.10 -3.77
N SER A 109 -10.15 -19.12 -4.27
CA SER A 109 -8.83 -19.56 -3.85
C SER A 109 -7.76 -18.63 -4.39
N HIS A 110 -6.64 -18.51 -3.68
CA HIS A 110 -5.46 -17.80 -4.19
C HIS A 110 -4.91 -18.42 -5.49
N LYS A 111 -5.29 -19.67 -5.81
CA LYS A 111 -4.91 -20.37 -7.06
C LYS A 111 -5.70 -19.90 -8.30
N GLY A 112 -6.71 -19.04 -8.15
CA GLY A 112 -7.45 -18.45 -9.27
C GLY A 112 -8.94 -18.25 -8.97
N LEU A 113 -9.56 -17.31 -9.67
CA LEU A 113 -10.95 -16.87 -9.43
C LEU A 113 -12.00 -17.99 -9.63
N ASN A 114 -11.67 -19.01 -10.42
CA ASN A 114 -12.55 -20.15 -10.74
C ASN A 114 -12.39 -21.34 -9.79
N VAL A 115 -11.44 -21.30 -8.85
CA VAL A 115 -11.23 -22.35 -7.85
C VAL A 115 -11.80 -21.86 -6.55
N LEU A 116 -12.83 -22.53 -6.01
CA LEU A 116 -13.41 -22.17 -4.73
C LEU A 116 -12.79 -22.99 -3.61
N ASN A 117 -12.34 -22.31 -2.56
CA ASN A 117 -12.07 -22.96 -1.28
C ASN A 117 -13.39 -22.99 -0.50
N HIS A 118 -13.87 -24.19 -0.23
CA HIS A 118 -15.01 -24.41 0.63
C HIS A 118 -14.58 -24.37 2.09
N ASN A 119 -15.52 -24.04 2.99
CA ASN A 119 -15.32 -24.03 4.45
C ASN A 119 -14.32 -23.00 5.00
N MET A 120 -14.10 -21.89 4.31
CA MET A 120 -13.26 -20.81 4.82
C MET A 120 -14.00 -20.01 5.90
N TRP A 121 -13.31 -19.60 6.97
CA TRP A 121 -13.85 -18.78 8.04
C TRP A 121 -13.74 -17.29 7.71
N GLU A 122 -14.86 -16.59 7.80
CA GLU A 122 -14.94 -15.14 7.66
C GLU A 122 -15.53 -14.52 8.94
N PRO A 123 -15.02 -13.37 9.41
CA PRO A 123 -15.63 -12.63 10.51
C PRO A 123 -17.08 -12.24 10.21
N CYS A 124 -17.99 -12.47 11.15
CA CYS A 124 -19.40 -12.12 10.99
C CYS A 124 -19.97 -11.40 12.23
N SER A 125 -21.19 -10.88 12.08
CA SER A 125 -21.95 -10.31 13.20
C SER A 125 -22.38 -11.42 14.16
N PRO A 126 -22.42 -11.18 15.49
CA PRO A 126 -22.98 -12.13 16.45
C PRO A 126 -24.43 -12.55 16.16
N ASN A 127 -25.19 -11.70 15.45
CA ASN A 127 -26.59 -11.95 15.10
C ASN A 127 -26.76 -12.74 13.79
N ASP A 128 -25.69 -13.15 13.13
CA ASP A 128 -25.77 -13.95 11.91
C ASP A 128 -26.27 -15.37 12.25
N PRO A 129 -27.28 -15.92 11.55
CA PRO A 129 -27.79 -17.27 11.81
C PRO A 129 -26.74 -18.38 11.74
N HIS A 130 -25.66 -18.17 10.99
CA HIS A 130 -24.55 -19.11 10.84
C HIS A 130 -23.31 -18.71 11.65
N ALA A 131 -23.44 -17.75 12.58
CA ALA A 131 -22.35 -17.32 13.45
C ALA A 131 -21.94 -18.43 14.43
N GLN A 132 -20.64 -18.69 14.49
CA GLN A 132 -20.02 -19.51 15.52
C GLN A 132 -19.06 -18.65 16.34
N LYS A 133 -19.21 -18.70 17.66
CA LYS A 133 -18.31 -18.00 18.58
C LYS A 133 -16.94 -18.68 18.57
N LYS A 134 -15.93 -18.00 18.03
CA LYS A 134 -14.55 -18.47 17.91
C LYS A 134 -13.59 -17.28 17.97
N SER A 135 -12.37 -17.51 18.46
CA SER A 135 -11.28 -16.55 18.35
C SER A 135 -10.45 -16.82 17.11
N TRP A 136 -9.74 -15.81 16.61
CA TRP A 136 -8.71 -15.98 15.57
C TRP A 136 -7.65 -17.03 15.96
N HIS A 137 -7.32 -17.15 17.25
CA HIS A 137 -6.33 -18.14 17.71
C HIS A 137 -6.80 -19.58 17.55
N ASP A 138 -8.11 -19.80 17.40
CA ASP A 138 -8.72 -21.11 17.24
C ASP A 138 -8.88 -21.50 15.75
N LEU A 139 -8.42 -20.65 14.82
CA LEU A 139 -8.53 -20.86 13.38
C LEU A 139 -7.17 -21.23 12.78
N ASP A 140 -7.17 -22.26 11.95
CA ASP A 140 -6.01 -22.58 11.12
C ASP A 140 -5.82 -21.51 10.03
N GLU A 141 -4.56 -21.17 9.75
CA GLU A 141 -4.20 -20.18 8.73
C GLU A 141 -4.77 -20.54 7.34
N HIS A 142 -4.80 -21.83 7.02
CA HIS A 142 -5.31 -22.36 5.75
C HIS A 142 -6.84 -22.36 5.64
N GLU A 143 -7.54 -22.21 6.77
CA GLU A 143 -9.00 -22.18 6.81
C GLU A 143 -9.55 -20.77 6.92
N THR A 144 -8.73 -19.72 7.00
CA THR A 144 -9.24 -18.35 7.22
C THR A 144 -9.28 -17.54 5.93
N ALA A 145 -10.46 -16.99 5.60
CA ALA A 145 -10.59 -16.07 4.50
C ALA A 145 -10.07 -14.69 4.94
N ILE A 146 -8.96 -14.23 4.33
CA ILE A 146 -8.55 -12.84 4.46
C ILE A 146 -9.48 -12.00 3.56
N PRO A 147 -10.25 -11.05 4.12
CA PRO A 147 -11.15 -10.24 3.31
C PRO A 147 -10.37 -9.41 2.30
N LEU A 148 -10.82 -9.41 1.05
CA LEU A 148 -10.24 -8.57 0.00
C LEU A 148 -10.39 -7.09 0.35
N LEU A 149 -9.40 -6.28 -0.05
CA LEU A 149 -9.53 -4.84 0.05
C LEU A 149 -10.66 -4.38 -0.88
N THR A 150 -11.68 -3.78 -0.28
CA THR A 150 -12.90 -3.30 -0.93
C THR A 150 -13.11 -1.83 -0.61
N GLU A 151 -13.85 -1.13 -1.47
CA GLU A 151 -14.28 0.23 -1.16
C GLU A 151 -15.19 0.22 0.06
N VAL A 152 -14.91 1.11 1.01
CA VAL A 152 -15.81 1.32 2.14
C VAL A 152 -16.85 2.32 1.66
N ASN A 153 -18.13 1.94 1.69
CA ASN A 153 -19.24 2.83 1.38
C ASN A 153 -19.15 4.07 2.31
N SER A 154 -18.89 5.24 1.74
CA SER A 154 -18.45 6.45 2.45
C SER A 154 -19.43 7.01 3.48
N SER A 155 -20.66 6.49 3.56
CA SER A 155 -21.69 6.99 4.49
C SER A 155 -21.41 6.74 5.98
N ARG A 156 -20.33 6.02 6.34
CA ARG A 156 -19.96 5.75 7.76
C ARG A 156 -18.67 6.40 8.25
N TYR A 157 -17.84 7.01 7.39
CA TYR A 157 -16.46 7.37 7.78
C TYR A 157 -15.94 8.70 7.22
N GLU A 158 -16.80 9.70 7.00
CA GLU A 158 -16.36 11.06 6.66
C GLU A 158 -15.47 11.71 7.75
N SER A 159 -15.38 11.13 8.95
CA SER A 159 -14.68 11.76 10.09
C SER A 159 -13.21 11.35 10.28
N LYS A 160 -12.59 10.55 9.39
CA LYS A 160 -11.21 10.05 9.62
C LYS A 160 -10.21 10.20 8.47
N ILE A 161 -10.61 10.83 7.37
CA ILE A 161 -9.67 11.27 6.32
C ILE A 161 -9.67 12.80 6.32
N LEU A 162 -9.32 13.38 7.45
CA LEU A 162 -9.00 14.80 7.58
C LEU A 162 -7.79 14.85 8.52
N PHE A 163 -6.69 15.39 7.99
CA PHE A 163 -5.39 15.61 8.61
C PHE A 163 -4.46 14.39 8.75
N LEU A 164 -3.66 14.17 7.70
CA LEU A 164 -2.19 14.27 7.76
C LEU A 164 -1.71 14.98 6.50
#